data_AF-F3FE46-F1
#
_entry.id   AF-F3FE46-F1
#
_cell.length_a   1.000
_cell.length_b   1.000
_cell.length_c   1.000
_cell.angle_alpha   90.00
_cell.angle_beta   90.00
_cell.angle_gamma   90.00
#
_symmetry.space_group_name_H-M   'P 1'
#
loop_
_entity.id
_entity.type
_entity.pdbx_description
1 polymer ?
#
loop_
_entity_poly.entity_id
_entity_poly.type
_entity_poly.pdbx_seq_one_letter_code
_entity_poly.pdbx_strand_id
1 'polypeptide(L)'
;DGHSMIGPSPHYLNEGDYMGGFTRADVDSLLETLESNYLGWSSTMAPALMGASDRPELSEELANSFCRTNAEIARQFARVTFLSDHRADVAQLKSRTLILQSSDDMVVPVEVGEYLHRVITDSTLRMIDNVGHYPHMSAAQECITAMNQFLASYESAAHDR
;
A
#
# COMPACT_ATOMS: atom_id res chain seq x y z
N ASP A 1 -18.32 -3.49 -12.00
CA ASP A 1 -17.48 -3.58 -10.79
C ASP A 1 -16.33 -2.61 -10.87
N GLY A 2 -15.86 -2.13 -9.72
CA GLY A 2 -14.80 -1.13 -9.60
C GLY A 2 -13.90 -1.42 -8.40
N HIS A 3 -12.59 -1.27 -8.58
CA HIS A 3 -11.60 -1.48 -7.52
C HIS A 3 -10.98 -0.13 -7.12
N SER A 4 -10.77 0.09 -5.82
CA SER A 4 -9.98 1.20 -5.30
C SER A 4 -8.84 0.60 -4.47
N MET A 5 -7.62 0.91 -4.84
CA MET A 5 -6.40 0.39 -4.24
C MET A 5 -5.65 1.54 -3.58
N ILE A 6 -5.22 1.38 -2.33
CA ILE A 6 -4.52 2.41 -1.55
C ILE A 6 -3.14 1.88 -1.18
N GLY A 7 -2.09 2.58 -1.61
CA GLY A 7 -0.70 2.12 -1.49
C GLY A 7 -0.46 0.69 -2.01
N PRO A 8 -1.01 0.27 -3.16
CA PRO A 8 -0.90 -1.12 -3.59
C PRO A 8 0.51 -1.47 -4.07
N SER A 9 0.94 -2.69 -3.77
CA SER A 9 2.09 -3.32 -4.43
C SER A 9 1.73 -4.75 -4.88
N PRO A 10 1.95 -5.11 -6.16
CA PRO A 10 1.75 -6.49 -6.62
C PRO A 10 2.93 -7.38 -6.23
N HIS A 11 4.09 -6.82 -5.89
CA HIS A 11 5.31 -7.54 -5.53
C HIS A 11 6.30 -6.56 -4.87
N TYR A 12 6.83 -6.92 -3.70
CA TYR A 12 7.73 -6.02 -2.96
C TYR A 12 9.21 -6.22 -3.28
N LEU A 13 9.59 -7.39 -3.83
CA LEU A 13 10.99 -7.66 -4.15
C LEU A 13 11.38 -6.99 -5.47
N ASN A 14 12.61 -6.51 -5.52
CA ASN A 14 13.28 -6.08 -6.74
C ASN A 14 13.69 -7.32 -7.55
N GLU A 15 13.22 -7.41 -8.80
CA GLU A 15 13.50 -8.52 -9.69
C GLU A 15 13.66 -8.06 -11.14
N GLY A 16 14.85 -8.26 -11.72
CA GLY A 16 15.17 -7.79 -13.07
C GLY A 16 15.00 -6.28 -13.17
N ASP A 17 14.13 -5.85 -14.09
CA ASP A 17 13.81 -4.43 -14.32
C ASP A 17 12.64 -3.92 -13.43
N TYR A 18 12.04 -4.79 -12.61
CA TYR A 18 10.98 -4.42 -11.69
C TYR A 18 11.54 -4.02 -10.33
N MET A 19 11.25 -2.79 -9.89
CA MET A 19 11.67 -2.25 -8.60
C MET A 19 10.48 -2.19 -7.64
N GLY A 20 10.34 -3.23 -6.80
CA GLY A 20 9.29 -3.36 -5.80
C GLY A 20 9.56 -2.61 -4.49
N GLY A 21 10.80 -2.15 -4.28
CA GLY A 21 11.21 -1.37 -3.12
C GLY A 21 12.15 -2.11 -2.16
N PHE A 22 12.14 -3.44 -2.16
CA PHE A 22 12.95 -4.25 -1.24
C PHE A 22 13.89 -5.20 -1.96
N THR A 23 15.12 -5.35 -1.47
CA THR A 23 15.93 -6.51 -1.82
C THR A 23 15.48 -7.73 -1.02
N ARG A 24 15.91 -8.92 -1.45
CA ARG A 24 15.65 -10.14 -0.68
C ARG A 24 16.25 -10.08 0.73
N ALA A 25 17.43 -9.48 0.87
CA ALA A 25 18.08 -9.32 2.16
C ALA A 25 17.28 -8.39 3.11
N ASP A 26 16.68 -7.32 2.57
CA ASP A 26 15.83 -6.42 3.36
C ASP A 26 14.59 -7.16 3.90
N VAL A 27 13.92 -7.95 3.06
CA VAL A 27 12.76 -8.76 3.48
C VAL A 27 13.16 -9.82 4.50
N ASP A 28 14.25 -10.55 4.28
CA ASP A 28 14.71 -11.57 5.21
C ASP A 28 15.04 -10.95 6.59
N SER A 29 15.69 -9.78 6.62
CA SER A 29 15.99 -9.03 7.85
C SER A 29 14.73 -8.51 8.55
N LEU A 30 13.75 -8.02 7.78
CA LEU A 30 12.44 -7.61 8.29
C LEU A 30 11.72 -8.78 8.98
N LEU A 31 11.71 -9.96 8.35
CA LEU A 31 11.07 -11.16 8.89
C LEU A 31 11.78 -11.68 10.14
N GLU A 32 13.11 -11.63 10.19
CA GLU A 32 13.90 -11.99 11.38
C GLU A 32 13.61 -11.03 12.56
N THR A 33 13.45 -9.74 12.27
CA THR A 33 13.11 -8.74 13.30
C THR A 33 11.70 -8.97 13.87
N LEU A 34 10.74 -9.29 13.00
CA LEU A 34 9.38 -9.66 13.40
C LEU A 34 9.35 -10.93 14.27
N GLU A 35 10.22 -11.91 13.97
CA GLU A 35 10.33 -13.16 14.73
C GLU A 35 10.98 -12.96 16.11
N SER A 36 12.03 -12.13 16.18
CA SER A 36 12.82 -11.94 17.40
C SER A 36 12.24 -10.89 18.36
N ASN A 37 11.59 -9.84 17.85
CA ASN A 37 11.08 -8.73 18.67
C ASN A 37 9.87 -8.02 18.02
N TYR A 38 8.73 -8.70 17.94
CA TYR A 38 7.51 -8.16 17.35
C TYR A 38 7.03 -6.82 17.96
N LEU A 39 7.05 -6.68 19.30
CA LEU A 39 6.57 -5.46 19.97
C LEU A 39 7.51 -4.28 19.75
N GLY A 40 8.83 -4.52 19.79
CA GLY A 40 9.82 -3.50 19.47
C GLY A 40 9.72 -3.07 18.01
N TRP A 41 9.60 -4.04 17.10
CA TRP A 41 9.33 -3.77 15.69
C TRP A 41 8.08 -2.90 15.50
N SER A 42 6.97 -3.25 16.16
CA SER A 42 5.71 -2.52 16.05
C SER A 42 5.85 -1.05 16.49
N SER A 43 6.51 -0.83 17.63
CA SER A 43 6.72 0.51 18.19
C SER A 43 7.65 1.37 17.32
N THR A 44 8.65 0.77 16.68
CA THR A 44 9.59 1.49 15.81
C THR A 44 9.02 1.73 14.42
N MET A 45 8.31 0.75 13.84
CA MET A 45 7.85 0.83 12.47
C MET A 45 6.55 1.63 12.32
N ALA A 46 5.65 1.63 13.29
CA ALA A 46 4.38 2.34 13.16
C ALA A 46 4.56 3.84 12.85
N PRO A 47 5.44 4.61 13.54
CA PRO A 47 5.68 6.01 13.17
C PRO A 47 6.29 6.19 11.78
N ALA A 48 7.23 5.32 11.40
CA ALA A 48 7.89 5.38 10.10
C ALA A 48 6.91 5.10 8.95
N LEU A 49 6.06 4.08 9.13
CA LEU A 49 5.04 3.71 8.15
C LEU A 49 3.89 4.73 8.08
N MET A 50 3.53 5.35 9.21
CA MET A 50 2.48 6.38 9.22
C MET A 50 2.93 7.68 8.56
N GLY A 51 4.20 8.09 8.77
CA GLY A 51 4.77 9.29 8.15
C GLY A 51 4.15 10.63 8.59
N ALA A 52 3.27 10.63 9.60
CA ALA A 52 2.58 11.82 10.11
C ALA A 52 3.21 12.33 11.41
N SER A 53 4.42 12.89 11.34
CA SER A 53 5.16 13.35 12.53
C SER A 53 4.48 14.49 13.29
N ASP A 54 3.59 15.22 12.62
CA ASP A 54 2.77 16.30 13.19
C ASP A 54 1.52 15.81 13.94
N ARG A 55 1.14 14.53 13.74
CA ARG A 55 -0.04 13.87 14.32
C ARG A 55 0.34 12.52 14.94
N PRO A 56 1.07 12.53 16.06
CA PRO A 56 1.60 11.32 16.71
C PRO A 56 0.50 10.32 17.11
N GLU A 57 -0.72 10.79 17.37
CA GLU A 57 -1.87 9.97 17.71
C GLU A 57 -2.20 8.91 16.63
N LEU A 58 -1.94 9.21 15.35
CA LEU A 58 -2.13 8.25 14.25
C LEU A 58 -1.11 7.12 14.31
N SER A 59 0.13 7.45 14.67
CA SER A 59 1.21 6.47 14.85
C SER A 59 0.96 5.60 16.08
N GLU A 60 0.46 6.19 17.17
CA GLU A 60 0.04 5.47 18.37
C GLU A 60 -1.13 4.51 18.07
N GLU A 61 -2.13 4.96 17.31
CA GLU A 61 -3.24 4.10 16.86
C GLU A 61 -2.72 2.91 16.06
N LEU A 62 -1.82 3.15 15.10
CA LEU A 62 -1.22 2.09 14.28
C LEU A 62 -0.39 1.12 15.13
N ALA A 63 0.45 1.63 16.04
CA ALA A 63 1.24 0.81 16.96
C ALA A 63 0.35 -0.07 17.85
N ASN A 64 -0.74 0.50 18.39
CA ASN A 64 -1.71 -0.24 19.20
C ASN A 64 -2.43 -1.32 18.37
N SER A 65 -2.72 -1.05 17.10
CA SER A 65 -3.28 -2.04 16.18
C SER A 65 -2.31 -3.22 15.99
N PHE A 66 -1.04 -2.96 15.70
CA PHE A 66 -0.02 -4.01 15.58
C PHE A 66 0.17 -4.80 16.87
N CYS A 67 0.29 -4.14 18.02
CA CYS A 67 0.47 -4.78 19.33
C CYS A 67 -0.68 -5.73 19.70
N ARG A 68 -1.90 -5.50 19.19
CA ARG A 68 -3.07 -6.36 19.42
C ARG A 68 -3.11 -7.59 18.52
N THR A 69 -2.36 -7.61 17.43
CA THR A 69 -2.28 -8.76 16.53
C THR A 69 -1.40 -9.85 17.14
N ASN A 70 -1.82 -11.11 17.01
CA ASN A 70 -1.00 -12.25 17.41
C ASN A 70 0.31 -12.29 16.60
N ALA A 71 1.46 -12.34 17.28
CA ALA A 71 2.77 -12.26 16.65
C ALA A 71 3.05 -13.38 15.62
N GLU A 72 2.58 -14.61 15.87
CA GLU A 72 2.73 -15.71 14.93
C GLU A 72 1.92 -15.46 13.64
N ILE A 73 0.70 -14.96 13.79
CA ILE A 73 -0.16 -14.57 12.65
C ILE A 73 0.47 -13.39 11.89
N ALA A 74 0.96 -12.38 12.60
CA ALA A 74 1.60 -11.21 11.98
C ALA A 74 2.84 -11.61 11.18
N ARG A 75 3.65 -12.54 11.70
CA ARG A 75 4.82 -13.08 10.99
C ARG A 75 4.43 -13.82 9.71
N GLN A 76 3.44 -14.70 9.78
CA GLN A 76 2.96 -15.42 8.59
C GLN A 76 2.37 -14.45 7.57
N PHE A 77 1.59 -13.48 8.02
CA PHE A 77 1.03 -12.43 7.18
C PHE A 77 2.14 -11.64 6.47
N ALA A 78 3.13 -11.14 7.20
CA ALA A 78 4.26 -10.42 6.63
C ALA A 78 5.01 -11.29 5.60
N ARG A 79 5.30 -12.55 5.94
CA ARG A 79 6.01 -13.46 5.03
C ARG A 79 5.25 -13.68 3.72
N VAL A 80 3.93 -13.88 3.78
CA VAL A 80 3.11 -14.04 2.58
C VAL A 80 3.05 -12.73 1.79
N THR A 81 2.87 -11.59 2.45
CA THR A 81 2.78 -10.27 1.82
C THR A 81 4.08 -9.88 1.11
N PHE A 82 5.23 -9.98 1.76
CA PHE A 82 6.51 -9.51 1.19
C PHE A 82 7.15 -10.48 0.20
N LEU A 83 6.75 -11.77 0.21
CA LEU A 83 7.28 -12.78 -0.72
C LEU A 83 6.31 -13.18 -1.84
N SER A 84 5.08 -12.66 -1.86
CA SER A 84 4.14 -12.93 -2.95
C SER A 84 4.50 -12.15 -4.21
N ASP A 85 4.15 -12.72 -5.36
CA ASP A 85 4.21 -12.05 -6.66
C ASP A 85 2.86 -12.19 -7.36
N HIS A 86 2.15 -11.07 -7.45
CA HIS A 86 0.84 -10.94 -8.08
C HIS A 86 0.90 -10.10 -9.36
N ARG A 87 2.09 -9.85 -9.93
CA ARG A 87 2.25 -9.06 -11.17
C ARG A 87 1.44 -9.63 -12.33
N ALA A 88 1.37 -10.95 -12.44
CA ALA A 88 0.57 -11.64 -13.45
C ALA A 88 -0.94 -11.56 -13.18
N ASP A 89 -1.35 -11.54 -11.90
CA ASP A 89 -2.75 -11.49 -11.49
C ASP A 89 -3.36 -10.10 -11.76
N VAL A 90 -2.64 -9.03 -11.37
CA VAL A 90 -3.12 -7.65 -11.56
C VAL A 90 -3.29 -7.30 -13.04
N ALA A 91 -2.47 -7.87 -13.93
CA ALA A 91 -2.61 -7.69 -15.39
C ALA A 91 -3.90 -8.31 -15.96
N GLN A 92 -4.55 -9.22 -15.22
CA GLN A 92 -5.81 -9.84 -15.63
C GLN A 92 -7.04 -9.02 -15.22
N LEU A 93 -6.88 -8.00 -14.35
CA LEU A 93 -7.99 -7.17 -13.90
C LEU A 93 -8.69 -6.48 -15.08
N LYS A 94 -10.01 -6.67 -15.16
CA LYS A 94 -10.89 -6.03 -16.16
C LYS A 94 -11.79 -4.97 -15.56
N SER A 95 -11.92 -4.95 -14.24
CA SER A 95 -12.63 -3.91 -13.51
C SER A 95 -11.88 -2.59 -13.60
N ARG A 96 -12.63 -1.50 -13.77
CA ARG A 96 -12.12 -0.14 -13.59
C ARG A 96 -11.42 -0.04 -12.24
N THR A 97 -10.20 0.49 -12.22
CA THR A 97 -9.34 0.47 -11.03
C THR A 97 -8.79 1.86 -10.72
N LEU A 98 -9.03 2.36 -9.51
CA LEU A 98 -8.35 3.54 -8.97
C LEU A 98 -7.13 3.07 -8.18
N ILE A 99 -5.97 3.66 -8.46
CA ILE A 99 -4.71 3.44 -7.75
C ILE A 99 -4.39 4.74 -7.02
N LEU A 100 -4.42 4.71 -5.69
CA LEU A 100 -3.98 5.81 -4.84
C LEU A 100 -2.54 5.53 -4.38
N GLN A 101 -1.58 6.28 -4.92
CA GLN A 101 -0.16 6.18 -4.61
C GLN A 101 0.22 7.35 -3.71
N SER A 102 0.96 7.12 -2.64
CA SER A 102 1.56 8.20 -1.84
C SER A 102 2.81 8.75 -2.51
N SER A 103 3.03 10.06 -2.41
CA SER A 103 4.18 10.76 -3.00
C SER A 103 5.51 10.39 -2.35
N ASP A 104 5.49 10.03 -1.06
CA ASP A 104 6.67 9.61 -0.30
C ASP A 104 6.32 8.41 0.57
N ASP A 105 6.39 7.21 0.00
CA ASP A 105 6.11 5.95 0.68
C ASP A 105 7.36 5.08 0.69
N MET A 106 7.88 4.83 1.90
CA MET A 106 9.08 4.01 2.09
C MET A 106 8.88 2.51 1.78
N VAL A 107 7.62 2.06 1.68
CA VAL A 107 7.26 0.66 1.41
C VAL A 107 6.96 0.45 -0.07
N VAL A 108 6.34 1.42 -0.73
CA VAL A 108 5.88 1.31 -2.11
C VAL A 108 6.41 2.47 -2.95
N PRO A 109 7.50 2.28 -3.70
CA PRO A 109 8.02 3.30 -4.61
C PRO A 109 6.98 3.73 -5.65
N VAL A 110 7.08 4.98 -6.11
CA VAL A 110 6.16 5.56 -7.12
C VAL A 110 6.14 4.72 -8.40
N GLU A 111 7.26 4.12 -8.78
CA GLU A 111 7.42 3.25 -9.94
C GLU A 111 6.50 2.02 -9.88
N VAL A 112 6.11 1.57 -8.68
CA VAL A 112 5.14 0.47 -8.49
C VAL A 112 3.74 0.93 -8.88
N GLY A 113 3.33 2.13 -8.47
CA GLY A 113 2.07 2.73 -8.90
C GLY A 113 2.01 2.95 -10.42
N GLU A 114 3.11 3.40 -11.01
CA GLU A 114 3.25 3.54 -12.47
C GLU A 114 3.21 2.19 -13.20
N TYR A 115 3.86 1.17 -12.64
CA TYR A 115 3.79 -0.21 -13.14
C TYR A 115 2.34 -0.70 -13.17
N LEU A 116 1.62 -0.57 -12.05
CA LEU A 116 0.22 -1.00 -11.95
C LEU A 116 -0.66 -0.28 -12.97
N HIS A 117 -0.49 1.04 -13.11
CA HIS A 117 -1.24 1.82 -14.09
C HIS A 117 -0.97 1.37 -15.53
N ARG A 118 0.27 0.98 -15.84
CA ARG A 118 0.65 0.48 -17.17
C ARG A 118 0.07 -0.90 -17.47
N VAL A 119 0.00 -1.81 -16.50
CA VAL A 119 -0.44 -3.19 -16.74
C VAL A 119 -1.94 -3.42 -16.55
N ILE A 120 -2.62 -2.58 -15.75
CA ILE A 120 -4.06 -2.65 -15.55
C ILE A 120 -4.75 -1.79 -16.62
N THR A 121 -5.45 -2.45 -17.56
CA THR A 121 -5.99 -1.83 -18.78
C THR A 121 -6.92 -0.63 -18.54
N ASP A 122 -7.78 -0.70 -17.52
CA ASP A 122 -8.75 0.37 -17.21
C ASP A 122 -8.46 0.91 -15.80
N SER A 123 -7.33 1.61 -15.68
CA SER A 123 -6.88 2.16 -14.41
C SER A 123 -6.72 3.68 -14.42
N THR A 124 -6.89 4.29 -13.26
CA THR A 124 -6.55 5.69 -12.99
C THR A 124 -5.55 5.73 -11.86
N LEU A 125 -4.37 6.31 -12.10
CA LEU A 125 -3.40 6.60 -11.05
C LEU A 125 -3.65 8.00 -10.48
N ARG A 126 -3.76 8.10 -9.16
CA ARG A 126 -3.81 9.35 -8.41
C ARG A 126 -2.70 9.38 -7.38
N MET A 127 -1.85 10.39 -7.50
CA MET A 127 -0.85 10.69 -6.49
C MET A 127 -1.52 11.45 -5.34
N ILE A 128 -1.28 10.99 -4.12
CA ILE A 128 -1.71 11.62 -2.87
C ILE A 128 -0.46 12.24 -2.26
N ASP A 129 -0.49 13.56 -2.04
CA ASP A 129 0.60 14.24 -1.35
C ASP A 129 0.60 13.80 0.12
N ASN A 130 1.48 12.85 0.45
CA ASN A 130 1.52 12.17 1.73
C ASN A 130 2.87 11.50 1.93
N VAL A 131 3.39 11.64 3.16
CA VAL A 131 4.50 10.83 3.65
C VAL A 131 3.93 9.61 4.38
N GLY A 132 4.46 8.42 4.09
CA GLY A 132 4.05 7.15 4.68
C GLY A 132 3.06 6.34 3.85
N HIS A 133 2.81 5.12 4.31
CA HIS A 133 2.07 4.05 3.63
C HIS A 133 0.56 4.06 3.91
N TYR A 134 0.10 4.91 4.84
CA TYR A 134 -1.31 4.96 5.29
C TYR A 134 -2.01 6.28 4.92
N PRO A 135 -2.04 6.70 3.64
CA PRO A 135 -2.63 7.99 3.25
C PRO A 135 -4.14 8.06 3.55
N HIS A 136 -4.83 6.93 3.69
CA HIS A 136 -6.23 6.89 4.11
C HIS A 136 -6.44 7.31 5.57
N MET A 137 -5.39 7.29 6.39
CA MET A 137 -5.39 7.78 7.78
C MET A 137 -4.78 9.18 7.86
N SER A 138 -3.59 9.38 7.28
CA SER A 138 -2.84 10.63 7.36
C SER A 138 -3.29 11.71 6.36
N ALA A 139 -3.83 11.34 5.20
CA ALA A 139 -4.30 12.25 4.16
C ALA A 139 -5.73 11.89 3.70
N ALA A 140 -6.60 11.56 4.66
CA ALA A 140 -7.91 10.97 4.41
C ALA A 140 -8.77 11.78 3.43
N GLN A 141 -8.76 13.11 3.52
CA GLN A 141 -9.58 13.97 2.66
C GLN A 141 -9.17 13.91 1.19
N GLU A 142 -7.86 13.78 0.90
CA GLU A 142 -7.35 13.62 -0.46
C GLU A 142 -7.77 12.26 -1.02
N CYS A 143 -7.66 11.19 -0.21
CA CYS A 143 -8.13 9.86 -0.59
C CYS A 143 -9.64 9.85 -0.89
N ILE A 144 -10.45 10.44 -0.01
CA ILE A 144 -11.91 10.54 -0.18
C ILE A 144 -12.25 11.30 -1.46
N THR A 145 -11.56 12.42 -1.72
CA THR A 145 -11.80 13.23 -2.92
C THR A 145 -11.50 12.44 -4.19
N ALA A 146 -10.35 11.75 -4.24
CA ALA A 146 -9.99 10.90 -5.38
C ALA A 146 -10.99 9.75 -5.59
N MET A 147 -11.43 9.08 -4.52
CA MET A 147 -12.43 8.02 -4.59
C MET A 147 -13.79 8.54 -5.09
N ASN A 148 -14.25 9.68 -4.58
CA ASN A 148 -15.52 10.27 -5.02
C ASN A 148 -15.51 10.66 -6.50
N GLN A 149 -14.41 11.24 -6.98
CA GLN A 149 -14.24 11.54 -8.41
C GLN A 149 -14.27 10.28 -9.28
N PHE A 150 -13.60 9.21 -8.82
CA PHE A 150 -13.61 7.92 -9.50
C PHE A 150 -15.02 7.33 -9.56
N LEU A 151 -15.75 7.32 -8.44
CA LEU A 151 -17.11 6.78 -8.35
C LEU A 151 -18.12 7.59 -9.19
N ALA A 152 -18.04 8.93 -9.17
CA ALA A 152 -18.92 9.78 -9.97
C ALA A 152 -18.77 9.51 -11.49
N SER A 153 -17.60 9.07 -11.94
CA SER A 153 -17.39 8.70 -13.34
C SER A 153 -18.14 7.42 -13.78
N TYR A 154 -18.66 6.62 -12.84
CA TYR A 154 -19.54 5.48 -13.16
C TYR A 154 -20.97 5.91 -13.44
N GLU A 155 -21.46 6.91 -12.71
CA GLU A 155 -22.83 7.39 -12.83
C GLU A 155 -23.05 8.09 -14.18
N SER A 156 -22.04 8.83 -14.64
CA SER A 156 -22.02 9.48 -15.95
C SER A 156 -21.96 8.47 -17.11
N ALA A 157 -21.09 7.46 -17.01
CA ALA A 157 -20.98 6.39 -18.03
C ALA A 157 -22.20 5.44 -18.11
N ALA A 158 -23.14 5.53 -17.16
CA ALA A 158 -24.41 4.82 -17.20
C ALA A 158 -25.54 5.64 -17.85
N HIS A 159 -25.40 6.97 -17.91
CA HIS A 159 -26.37 7.86 -18.53
C HIS A 159 -26.14 8.05 -20.04
N ASP A 160 -24.91 7.82 -20.51
CA ASP A 160 -24.52 7.88 -21.92
C ASP A 160 -24.64 6.53 -22.67
N ARG A 161 -25.27 5.51 -22.05
CA ARG A 161 -25.50 4.18 -22.63
C ARG A 161 -26.96 3.89 -22.87
#